data_AF-M5P5V5-F1
#
_entry.id   AF-M5P5V5-F1
#
_cell.length_a   1.000
_cell.length_b   1.000
_cell.length_c   1.000
_cell.angle_alpha   90.00
_cell.angle_beta   90.00
_cell.angle_gamma   90.00
#
_symmetry.space_group_name_H-M   'P 1'
#
loop_
_entity.id
_entity.type
_entity.pdbx_description
1 polymer ?
#
loop_
_entity_poly.entity_id
_entity_poly.type
_entity_poly.pdbx_seq_one_letter_code
_entity_poly.pdbx_strand_id
1 'polypeptide(L)'
;MRKYIIILLALVIITFGGIFMKQQHDNREKEELFNLAKERMTDFIKTNYNDIQSIDYSDDYEVNPMGGVDIKGYLNGDKQKKIWGIYDKSNDEVGSFTVDAERKPECKDKVCDY
;
A
#
# COMPACT_ATOMS: atom_id res chain seq x y z
N MET A 1 18.21 -45.79 -15.51
CA MET A 1 18.74 -44.55 -14.89
C MET A 1 18.30 -43.29 -15.64
N ARG A 2 18.54 -43.15 -16.95
CA ARG A 2 18.13 -41.97 -17.76
C ARG A 2 16.66 -41.54 -17.60
N LYS A 3 15.70 -42.48 -17.63
CA LYS A 3 14.27 -42.18 -17.44
C LYS A 3 13.93 -41.58 -16.08
N TYR A 4 14.60 -42.01 -15.02
CA TYR A 4 14.38 -41.49 -13.67
C TYR A 4 14.98 -40.10 -13.51
N ILE A 5 16.12 -39.82 -14.16
CA ILE A 5 16.72 -38.48 -14.19
C ILE A 5 15.78 -37.49 -14.88
N ILE A 6 15.16 -37.87 -15.99
CA ILE A 6 14.19 -37.01 -16.71
C ILE A 6 12.96 -36.73 -15.83
N ILE A 7 12.42 -37.74 -15.16
CA ILE A 7 11.28 -37.58 -14.24
C ILE A 7 11.64 -36.65 -13.07
N LEU A 8 12.82 -36.83 -12.46
CA LEU A 8 13.28 -35.96 -11.38
C LEU A 8 13.47 -34.51 -11.85
N LEU A 9 14.04 -34.29 -13.03
CA LEU A 9 14.17 -32.95 -13.61
C LEU A 9 12.81 -32.29 -13.88
N ALA A 10 11.84 -33.05 -14.39
CA ALA A 10 10.49 -32.55 -14.62
C ALA A 10 9.80 -32.12 -13.32
N LEU A 11 9.93 -32.92 -12.25
CA LEU A 11 9.38 -32.57 -10.93
C LEU A 11 9.99 -31.28 -10.37
N VAL A 12 11.30 -31.13 -10.48
CA VAL A 12 12.01 -29.90 -10.05
C VAL A 12 11.47 -28.68 -10.81
N ILE A 13 11.38 -28.75 -12.14
CA ILE A 13 10.88 -27.64 -12.97
C ILE A 13 9.44 -27.27 -12.60
N ILE A 14 8.56 -28.25 -12.37
CA ILE A 14 7.17 -27.98 -11.98
C ILE A 14 7.12 -27.29 -10.61
N THR A 15 7.90 -27.76 -9.64
CA THR A 15 7.93 -27.13 -8.30
C THR A 15 8.47 -25.69 -8.34
N PHE A 16 9.59 -25.46 -9.03
CA PHE A 16 10.15 -24.12 -9.15
C PHE A 16 9.25 -23.19 -9.98
N GLY A 17 8.65 -23.71 -11.06
CA GLY A 17 7.68 -22.97 -11.87
C GLY A 17 6.46 -22.55 -11.07
N GLY A 18 5.90 -23.45 -10.24
CA GLY A 18 4.77 -23.13 -9.36
C GLY A 18 5.10 -22.05 -8.33
N ILE A 19 6.28 -22.15 -7.68
CA ILE A 19 6.75 -21.13 -6.72
C ILE A 19 6.93 -19.77 -7.40
N PHE A 20 7.55 -19.74 -8.58
CA PHE A 20 7.79 -18.51 -9.33
C PHE A 20 6.48 -17.82 -9.74
N MET A 21 5.52 -18.57 -10.29
CA MET A 21 4.21 -18.02 -10.67
C MET A 21 3.44 -17.48 -9.46
N LYS A 22 3.47 -18.20 -8.32
CA LYS A 22 2.84 -17.73 -7.08
C LYS A 22 3.47 -16.43 -6.59
N GLN A 23 4.81 -16.36 -6.54
CA GLN A 23 5.50 -15.15 -6.12
C GLN A 23 5.17 -13.95 -7.03
N GLN A 24 5.07 -14.17 -8.34
CA GLN A 24 4.68 -13.12 -9.28
C GLN A 24 3.24 -12.64 -9.02
N HIS A 25 2.31 -13.56 -8.76
CA HIS A 25 0.93 -13.23 -8.43
C HIS A 25 0.84 -12.43 -7.13
N ASP A 26 1.46 -12.92 -6.06
CA ASP A 26 1.46 -12.28 -4.75
C ASP A 26 2.06 -10.85 -4.81
N ASN A 27 3.09 -10.64 -5.64
CA ASN A 27 3.69 -9.32 -5.84
C ASN A 27 2.73 -8.35 -6.56
N ARG A 28 1.99 -8.82 -7.58
CA ARG A 28 1.00 -7.99 -8.30
C ARG A 28 -0.15 -7.59 -7.38
N GLU A 29 -0.67 -8.52 -6.59
CA GLU A 29 -1.74 -8.21 -5.63
C GLU A 29 -1.31 -7.18 -4.59
N LYS A 30 -0.06 -7.26 -4.11
CA LYS A 30 0.51 -6.26 -3.20
C LYS A 30 0.64 -4.88 -3.84
N GLU A 31 1.09 -4.82 -5.10
CA GLU A 31 1.22 -3.57 -5.85
C GLU A 31 -0.15 -2.93 -6.12
N GLU A 32 -1.14 -3.71 -6.53
CA GLU A 32 -2.52 -3.25 -6.73
C GLU A 32 -3.13 -2.72 -5.43
N LEU A 33 -2.93 -3.45 -4.32
CA LEU A 33 -3.40 -3.03 -3.01
C LEU A 33 -2.71 -1.74 -2.54
N PHE A 34 -1.41 -1.60 -2.77
CA PHE A 34 -0.69 -0.38 -2.45
C PHE A 34 -1.14 0.82 -3.30
N ASN A 35 -1.44 0.61 -4.58
CA ASN A 35 -1.98 1.66 -5.44
C ASN A 35 -3.37 2.13 -4.97
N LEU A 36 -4.26 1.21 -4.60
CA LEU A 36 -5.55 1.54 -3.99
C LEU A 36 -5.38 2.31 -2.68
N ALA A 37 -4.45 1.87 -1.84
CA ALA A 37 -4.15 2.52 -0.58
C ALA A 37 -3.71 3.99 -0.78
N LYS A 38 -2.84 4.26 -1.77
CA LYS A 38 -2.43 5.62 -2.15
C LYS A 38 -3.60 6.47 -2.66
N GLU A 39 -4.52 5.89 -3.43
CA GLU A 39 -5.73 6.58 -3.89
C GLU A 39 -6.59 7.02 -2.70
N ARG A 40 -6.92 6.08 -1.81
CA ARG A 40 -7.71 6.37 -0.59
C ARG A 40 -7.03 7.34 0.36
N MET A 41 -5.73 7.24 0.53
CA MET A 41 -4.95 8.20 1.32
C MET A 41 -4.95 9.60 0.69
N THR A 42 -4.95 9.68 -0.65
CA THR A 42 -5.03 10.96 -1.37
C THR A 42 -6.36 11.64 -1.14
N ASP A 43 -7.46 10.88 -1.25
CA ASP A 43 -8.81 11.38 -1.00
C ASP A 43 -8.97 11.82 0.46
N PHE A 44 -8.54 10.97 1.39
CA PHE A 44 -8.51 11.28 2.82
C PHE A 44 -7.77 12.60 3.11
N ILE A 45 -6.53 12.75 2.61
CA ILE A 45 -5.71 13.94 2.87
C ILE A 45 -6.35 15.19 2.24
N LYS A 46 -6.74 15.13 0.97
CA LYS A 46 -7.33 16.29 0.26
C LYS A 46 -8.66 16.72 0.85
N THR A 47 -9.43 15.78 1.37
CA THR A 47 -10.70 16.07 2.04
C THR A 47 -10.48 16.70 3.40
N ASN A 48 -9.51 16.20 4.19
CA ASN A 48 -9.37 16.56 5.61
C ASN A 48 -8.41 17.73 5.90
N TYR A 49 -7.49 18.06 4.98
CA TYR A 49 -6.40 19.01 5.22
C TYR A 49 -6.39 20.19 4.25
N ASN A 50 -5.90 21.34 4.72
CA ASN A 50 -5.71 22.55 3.93
C ASN A 50 -4.39 22.53 3.16
N ASP A 51 -4.32 23.36 2.11
CA ASP A 51 -3.09 23.70 1.38
C ASP A 51 -2.30 22.49 0.81
N ILE A 52 -3.03 21.44 0.40
CA ILE A 52 -2.47 20.26 -0.26
C ILE A 52 -2.32 20.51 -1.76
N GLN A 53 -1.09 20.69 -2.23
CA GLN A 53 -0.75 20.89 -3.64
C GLN A 53 -0.28 19.58 -4.30
N SER A 54 0.59 18.84 -3.61
CA SER A 54 1.07 17.53 -4.06
C SER A 54 1.24 16.58 -2.88
N ILE A 55 1.19 15.29 -3.17
CA ILE A 55 1.49 14.22 -2.21
C ILE A 55 2.49 13.28 -2.89
N ASP A 56 3.63 13.09 -2.24
CA ASP A 56 4.72 12.27 -2.73
C ASP A 56 4.83 11.02 -1.85
N TYR A 57 4.33 9.89 -2.35
CA TYR A 57 4.36 8.61 -1.64
C TYR A 57 5.73 7.94 -1.76
N SER A 58 6.15 7.26 -0.69
CA SER A 58 7.31 6.38 -0.69
C SER A 58 6.94 5.02 -1.24
N ASP A 59 7.84 4.40 -2.00
CA ASP A 59 7.71 3.00 -2.41
C ASP A 59 8.03 2.00 -1.27
N ASP A 60 8.43 2.50 -0.09
CA ASP A 60 8.57 1.70 1.13
C ASP A 60 7.19 1.57 1.80
N TYR A 61 6.54 0.44 1.56
CA TYR A 61 5.25 0.08 2.16
C TYR A 61 5.27 -1.35 2.70
N GLU A 62 4.41 -1.60 3.69
CA GLU A 62 4.21 -2.93 4.25
C GLU A 62 2.72 -3.28 4.21
N VAL A 63 2.41 -4.51 3.77
CA VAL A 63 1.06 -5.07 3.87
C VAL A 63 1.07 -6.05 5.03
N ASN A 64 0.33 -5.72 6.09
CA ASN A 64 0.26 -6.57 7.27
C ASN A 64 -0.59 -7.84 6.98
N PRO A 65 -0.48 -8.88 7.82
CA PRO A 65 -1.25 -10.13 7.62
C PRO A 65 -2.77 -9.96 7.62
N MET A 66 -3.30 -8.85 8.17
CA MET A 66 -4.72 -8.52 8.16
C MET A 66 -5.14 -7.71 6.92
N GLY A 67 -4.22 -7.44 5.99
CA GLY A 67 -4.49 -6.69 4.76
C GLY A 67 -4.43 -5.17 4.90
N GLY A 68 -4.00 -4.66 6.07
CA GLY A 68 -3.75 -3.24 6.26
C GLY A 68 -2.44 -2.81 5.61
N VAL A 69 -2.43 -1.63 4.98
CA VAL A 69 -1.31 -1.12 4.18
C VAL A 69 -0.70 0.10 4.85
N ASP A 70 0.56 0.01 5.26
CA ASP A 70 1.34 1.16 5.74
C ASP A 70 1.76 2.03 4.54
N ILE A 71 1.37 3.30 4.57
CA ILE A 71 1.69 4.28 3.56
C ILE A 71 2.50 5.40 4.20
N LYS A 72 3.63 5.73 3.57
CA LYS A 72 4.49 6.84 3.95
C LYS A 72 4.65 7.82 2.79
N GLY A 73 4.96 9.07 3.12
CA GLY A 73 5.23 10.07 2.10
C GLY A 73 5.53 11.44 2.68
N TYR A 74 5.37 12.45 1.84
CA TYR A 74 5.46 13.85 2.24
C TYR A 74 4.60 14.77 1.35
N LEU A 75 4.32 15.97 1.84
CA LEU A 75 3.45 16.94 1.17
C LEU A 75 4.24 18.01 0.43
N ASN A 76 3.69 18.48 -0.69
CA ASN A 76 4.11 19.70 -1.39
C ASN A 76 5.61 19.75 -1.74
N GLY A 77 6.22 18.60 -2.04
CA GLY A 77 7.66 18.50 -2.32
C GLY A 77 8.56 18.70 -1.09
N ASP A 78 8.01 18.94 0.09
CA ASP A 78 8.76 19.20 1.32
C ASP A 78 8.90 17.93 2.16
N LYS A 79 10.11 17.37 2.17
CA LYS A 79 10.42 16.14 2.93
C LYS A 79 10.24 16.28 4.44
N GLN A 80 10.10 17.49 5.00
CA GLN A 80 9.79 17.69 6.41
C GLN A 80 8.31 17.48 6.71
N LYS A 81 7.43 17.78 5.75
CA LYS A 81 5.97 17.60 5.88
C LYS A 81 5.56 16.16 5.71
N LYS A 82 5.86 15.32 6.70
CA LYS A 82 5.65 13.88 6.65
C LYS A 82 4.17 13.51 6.63
N ILE A 83 3.88 12.44 5.89
CA ILE A 83 2.64 11.68 6.03
C ILE A 83 2.96 10.24 6.38
N TRP A 84 2.12 9.67 7.24
CA TRP A 84 2.07 8.25 7.55
C TRP A 84 0.62 7.86 7.79
N GLY A 85 0.23 6.67 7.36
CA GLY A 85 -1.00 6.09 7.83
C GLY A 85 -1.24 4.67 7.34
N ILE A 86 -2.29 4.06 7.87
CA ILE A 86 -2.67 2.68 7.60
C ILE A 86 -4.02 2.70 6.89
N TYR A 87 -4.04 2.24 5.64
CA TYR A 87 -5.27 1.95 4.93
C TYR A 87 -5.77 0.56 5.32
N ASP A 88 -6.99 0.48 5.84
CA ASP A 88 -7.70 -0.75 6.14
C ASP A 88 -8.64 -1.10 4.98
N LYS A 89 -8.23 -2.08 4.18
CA LYS A 89 -9.01 -2.58 3.04
C LYS A 89 -10.39 -3.12 3.46
N SER A 90 -10.52 -3.66 4.67
CA SER A 90 -11.75 -4.31 5.12
C SER A 90 -12.88 -3.31 5.37
N ASN A 91 -12.52 -2.13 5.87
CA ASN A 91 -13.44 -1.03 6.14
C ASN A 91 -13.39 0.05 5.05
N ASP A 92 -12.46 -0.06 4.09
CA ASP A 92 -12.18 0.94 3.05
C ASP A 92 -11.83 2.33 3.61
N GLU A 93 -11.12 2.34 4.75
CA GLU A 93 -10.86 3.56 5.53
C GLU A 93 -9.38 3.72 5.91
N VAL A 94 -8.96 4.96 6.17
CA VAL A 94 -7.65 5.30 6.73
C VAL A 94 -7.81 5.38 8.24
N GLY A 95 -7.36 4.34 8.95
CA GLY A 95 -7.58 4.20 10.38
C GLY A 95 -6.62 5.02 11.23
N SER A 96 -5.34 4.65 11.24
CA SER A 96 -4.29 5.36 11.97
C SER A 96 -3.49 6.24 11.01
N PHE A 97 -3.22 7.49 11.37
CA PHE A 97 -2.50 8.41 10.50
C PHE A 97 -1.80 9.55 11.25
N THR A 98 -0.85 10.16 10.57
CA THR A 98 -0.19 11.42 10.91
C THR A 98 0.04 12.18 9.62
N VAL A 99 -0.41 13.42 9.56
CA VAL A 99 -0.28 14.29 8.39
C VAL A 99 0.19 15.65 8.89
N ASP A 100 1.36 16.09 8.44
CA ASP A 100 1.94 17.37 8.81
C ASP A 100 1.34 18.53 7.98
N ALA A 101 0.05 18.79 8.24
CA ALA A 101 -0.71 19.89 7.66
C ALA A 101 -1.85 20.32 8.61
N GLU A 102 -2.36 21.53 8.43
CA GLU A 102 -3.53 21.98 9.20
C GLU A 102 -4.80 21.30 8.67
N ARG A 103 -5.60 20.73 9.58
CA ARG A 103 -6.92 20.21 9.25
C ARG A 103 -7.89 21.33 8.88
N LYS A 104 -8.78 21.05 7.94
CA LYS A 104 -9.91 21.93 7.62
C LYS A 104 -10.78 22.16 8.86
N PRO A 105 -11.35 23.36 9.07
CA PRO A 105 -12.16 23.67 10.24
C PRO A 105 -13.27 22.65 10.53
N GLU A 106 -13.95 22.18 9.49
CA GLU A 106 -15.03 21.19 9.54
C GLU A 106 -14.57 19.76 9.88
N CYS A 107 -13.26 19.48 9.79
CA CYS A 107 -12.63 18.19 10.06
C CYS A 107 -11.70 18.22 11.30
N LYS A 108 -11.75 19.30 12.12
CA LYS A 108 -10.89 19.40 13.32
C LYS A 108 -11.27 18.35 14.37
N ASP A 109 -12.57 18.19 14.62
CA ASP A 109 -13.07 17.29 15.67
C ASP A 109 -13.46 15.89 15.17
N LYS A 110 -13.46 15.68 13.84
CA LYS A 110 -13.81 14.41 13.20
C LYS A 110 -13.09 14.23 11.87
N VAL A 111 -12.95 12.99 11.43
CA VAL A 111 -12.61 12.72 10.02
C VAL A 111 -13.85 13.06 9.18
N CYS A 112 -13.63 13.83 8.12
CA CYS A 112 -14.64 14.13 7.12
C CYS A 112 -14.77 12.98 6.14
N ASP A 113 -15.99 12.73 5.66
CA ASP A 113 -16.29 11.69 4.67
C ASP A 113 -15.57 11.97 3.34
N TYR A 114 -14.84 10.97 2.82
CA TYR A 114 -14.01 11.07 1.61
C TYR A 114 -14.23 9.88 0.67
#